data_AF-A0A3B0W6N0-F1
#
_entry.id   AF-A0A3B0W6N0-F1
#
_cell.length_a   1.000
_cell.length_b   1.000
_cell.length_c   1.000
_cell.angle_alpha   90.00
_cell.angle_beta   90.00
_cell.angle_gamma   90.00
#
_symmetry.space_group_name_H-M   'P 1'
#
loop_
_entity.id
_entity.type
_entity.pdbx_description
1 polymer ?
#
loop_
_entity_poly.entity_id
_entity_poly.type
_entity_poly.pdbx_seq_one_letter_code
_entity_poly.pdbx_strand_id
1 'polypeptide(L)'
;MKKAALLFLLLIPVVWAGLTWLSSDKTELIFDNMLAQSEYTSTMIHSNQKTTFEKGFLNSSATSEMMINIQNNLIKVPLKHKIYHGPIMLTPNGLKYGASYILTKLDMSKIASKQKAILTTIFMDKEPFVQGVKFNFGSGVDMEQAIAPVQFDRTILNALSERSKRSKSSLNILLEDGIHSTFITNLDNSALSGVVEIGQFTVTAFTKNNDPIEIHLSPSTSHIQMDEIYKGNMLSGEFKWYLPNLNVSVDLNELISTKGLLIKGSSATENALFSSDFLVKADSFIIHAPLVPEKLSKMSLIFHSKLYGFNANGLKPFLDTFMKVAESESDDIKQPTEAQKTLLISQLKDLIQTNSGVSQIIEINTDQGGFKLEFDLHYASKQPLKELASTEDIFKALKGTLTLHQDKNMISGTILESLFAFPMVSRFLQSSDQTLQSKITLENGLLTINDQESISVLNLFDSAFPKTADPL
;
A
#
# COMPACT_ATOMS: atom_id res chain seq x y z
N MET A 1 14.61 -32.24 -49.74
CA MET A 1 13.76 -31.35 -48.93
C MET A 1 12.51 -32.03 -48.35
N LYS A 2 11.69 -32.77 -49.12
CA LYS A 2 10.49 -33.47 -48.58
C LYS A 2 10.75 -34.46 -47.43
N LYS A 3 11.85 -35.23 -47.49
CA LYS A 3 12.24 -36.18 -46.42
C LYS A 3 12.70 -35.49 -45.13
N ALA A 4 13.38 -34.34 -45.24
CA ALA A 4 13.77 -33.53 -44.09
C ALA A 4 12.54 -32.89 -43.45
N ALA A 5 11.61 -32.33 -44.24
CA ALA A 5 10.35 -31.79 -43.73
C ALA A 5 9.49 -32.84 -43.02
N LEU A 6 9.43 -34.08 -43.56
CA LEU A 6 8.74 -35.20 -42.91
C LEU A 6 9.41 -35.60 -41.58
N LEU A 7 10.75 -35.60 -41.53
CA LEU A 7 11.51 -35.88 -40.31
C LEU A 7 11.26 -34.79 -39.25
N PHE A 8 11.27 -33.52 -39.63
CA PHE A 8 10.93 -32.40 -38.75
C PHE A 8 9.48 -32.49 -38.25
N LEU A 9 8.52 -32.82 -39.12
CA LEU A 9 7.11 -33.02 -38.75
C LEU A 9 6.89 -34.17 -37.76
N LEU A 10 7.71 -35.22 -37.81
CA LEU A 10 7.65 -36.35 -36.87
C LEU A 10 8.41 -36.06 -35.56
N LEU A 11 9.48 -35.27 -35.62
CA LEU A 11 10.25 -34.89 -34.43
C LEU A 11 9.52 -33.86 -33.57
N ILE A 12 8.73 -32.95 -34.16
CA ILE A 12 8.00 -31.92 -33.42
C ILE A 12 7.05 -32.53 -32.36
N PRO A 13 6.17 -33.49 -32.67
CA PRO A 13 5.32 -34.14 -31.66
C PRO A 13 6.09 -34.91 -30.59
N VAL A 14 7.20 -35.55 -30.96
CA VAL A 14 8.02 -36.34 -30.01
C VAL A 14 8.78 -35.44 -29.05
N VAL A 15 9.39 -34.37 -29.55
CA VAL A 15 10.07 -33.35 -28.73
C VAL A 15 9.04 -32.62 -27.86
N TRP A 16 7.88 -32.26 -28.42
CA TRP A 16 6.79 -31.68 -27.65
C TRP A 16 6.32 -32.60 -26.52
N ALA A 17 6.01 -33.86 -26.82
CA ALA A 17 5.59 -34.85 -25.82
C ALA A 17 6.65 -35.11 -24.74
N GLY A 18 7.94 -35.15 -25.12
CA GLY A 18 9.05 -35.26 -24.16
C GLY A 18 9.18 -34.04 -23.25
N LEU A 19 9.05 -32.83 -23.78
CA LEU A 19 9.03 -31.59 -22.99
C LEU A 19 7.81 -31.50 -22.08
N THR A 20 6.64 -31.93 -22.56
CA THR A 20 5.40 -32.03 -21.76
C THR A 20 5.54 -33.03 -20.63
N TRP A 21 6.15 -34.19 -20.88
CA TRP A 21 6.42 -35.19 -19.86
C TRP A 21 7.39 -34.69 -18.79
N LEU A 22 8.52 -34.10 -19.20
CA LEU A 22 9.49 -33.50 -18.27
C LEU A 22 8.88 -32.38 -17.43
N SER A 23 8.01 -31.57 -18.03
CA SER A 23 7.24 -30.56 -17.30
C SER A 23 6.31 -31.22 -16.28
N SER A 24 5.51 -32.19 -16.70
CA SER A 24 4.56 -32.91 -15.84
C SER A 24 5.24 -33.55 -14.62
N ASP A 25 6.46 -34.09 -14.79
CA ASP A 25 7.28 -34.65 -13.71
C ASP A 25 7.68 -33.61 -12.66
N LYS A 26 7.94 -32.37 -13.08
CA LYS A 26 8.36 -31.27 -12.17
C LYS A 26 7.20 -30.43 -11.65
N THR A 27 6.02 -30.55 -12.24
CA THR A 27 4.87 -29.69 -11.93
C THR A 27 4.41 -29.81 -10.48
N GLU A 28 4.46 -31.00 -9.88
CA GLU A 28 4.08 -31.16 -8.47
C GLU A 28 4.99 -30.35 -7.54
N LEU A 29 6.31 -30.39 -7.77
CA LEU A 29 7.28 -29.58 -7.04
C LEU A 29 7.05 -28.08 -7.25
N ILE A 30 6.76 -27.65 -8.49
CA ILE A 30 6.44 -26.25 -8.79
C ILE A 30 5.18 -25.80 -8.03
N PHE A 31 4.16 -26.65 -8.00
CA PHE A 31 2.92 -26.39 -7.26
C PHE A 31 3.18 -26.31 -5.75
N ASP A 32 3.95 -27.25 -5.19
CA ASP A 32 4.32 -27.25 -3.77
C ASP A 32 5.10 -25.98 -3.39
N ASN A 33 6.06 -25.57 -4.24
CA ASN A 33 6.79 -24.32 -4.05
C ASN A 33 5.87 -23.10 -4.11
N MET A 34 4.90 -23.06 -5.03
CA MET A 34 3.93 -21.98 -5.13
C MET A 34 3.06 -21.88 -3.86
N LEU A 35 2.61 -23.02 -3.33
CA LEU A 35 1.83 -23.04 -2.08
C LEU A 35 2.67 -22.55 -0.90
N ALA A 36 3.91 -23.04 -0.75
CA ALA A 36 4.82 -22.60 0.29
C ALA A 36 5.14 -21.10 0.18
N GLN A 37 5.34 -20.58 -1.03
CA GLN A 37 5.56 -19.15 -1.26
C GLN A 37 4.37 -18.31 -0.81
N SER A 38 3.13 -18.78 -1.02
CA SER A 38 1.94 -18.02 -0.63
C SER A 38 1.86 -17.74 0.87
N GLU A 39 2.42 -18.61 1.73
CA GLU A 39 2.47 -18.42 3.18
C GLU A 39 3.33 -17.20 3.58
N TYR A 40 4.34 -16.86 2.79
CA TYR A 40 5.22 -15.71 3.05
C TYR A 40 4.70 -14.40 2.43
N THR A 41 3.68 -14.46 1.58
CA THR A 41 3.16 -13.26 0.89
C THR A 41 2.25 -12.40 1.77
N SER A 42 1.65 -12.98 2.81
CA SER A 42 0.75 -12.26 3.71
C SER A 42 0.74 -12.89 5.09
N THR A 43 0.85 -12.07 6.13
CA THR A 43 0.71 -12.48 7.53
C THR A 43 -0.69 -13.00 7.86
N MET A 44 -1.69 -12.71 7.02
CA MET A 44 -3.03 -13.27 7.15
C MET A 44 -3.09 -14.74 6.74
N ILE A 45 -2.17 -15.20 5.88
CA ILE A 45 -2.13 -16.60 5.44
C ILE A 45 -1.29 -17.37 6.46
N HIS A 46 -1.95 -18.18 7.29
CA HIS A 46 -1.28 -19.00 8.29
C HIS A 46 -0.62 -20.24 7.65
N SER A 47 -1.32 -20.86 6.70
CA SER A 47 -0.78 -21.98 5.92
C SER A 47 -1.54 -22.17 4.61
N ASN A 48 -0.92 -22.84 3.66
CA ASN A 48 -1.57 -23.27 2.42
C ASN A 48 -1.07 -24.66 2.03
N GLN A 49 -1.88 -25.68 2.31
CA GLN A 49 -1.43 -27.07 2.21
C GLN A 49 -2.12 -27.79 1.06
N LYS A 50 -1.32 -28.51 0.26
CA LYS A 50 -1.82 -29.45 -0.73
C LYS A 50 -2.60 -30.57 -0.05
N THR A 51 -3.82 -30.82 -0.50
CA THR A 51 -4.68 -31.90 0.02
C THR A 51 -4.76 -33.09 -0.93
N THR A 52 -4.81 -32.84 -2.25
CA THR A 52 -4.76 -33.90 -3.28
C THR A 52 -3.97 -33.44 -4.50
N PHE A 53 -3.36 -34.40 -5.21
CA PHE A 53 -2.70 -34.18 -6.49
C PHE A 53 -2.90 -35.38 -7.40
N GLU A 54 -3.52 -35.16 -8.55
CA GLU A 54 -3.74 -36.15 -9.59
C GLU A 54 -2.90 -35.76 -10.80
N LYS A 55 -1.79 -36.48 -10.98
CA LYS A 55 -0.86 -36.25 -12.07
C LYS A 55 -1.46 -36.74 -13.39
N GLY A 56 -1.38 -35.91 -14.42
CA GLY A 56 -1.71 -36.31 -15.79
C GLY A 56 -0.69 -35.80 -16.81
N PHE A 57 -0.82 -36.29 -18.04
CA PHE A 57 0.16 -36.02 -19.11
C PHE A 57 0.05 -34.59 -19.67
N LEU A 58 -1.14 -34.15 -20.11
CA LEU A 58 -1.37 -32.79 -20.64
C LEU A 58 -1.78 -31.80 -19.55
N ASN A 59 -2.48 -32.31 -18.54
CA ASN A 59 -2.88 -31.54 -17.39
C ASN A 59 -2.91 -32.43 -16.15
N SER A 60 -2.67 -31.80 -15.00
CA SER A 60 -2.89 -32.36 -13.67
C SER A 60 -4.03 -31.61 -12.99
N SER A 61 -4.60 -32.22 -11.95
CA SER A 61 -5.57 -31.58 -11.07
C SER A 61 -5.03 -31.62 -9.64
N ALA A 62 -5.25 -30.57 -8.86
CA ALA A 62 -4.88 -30.56 -7.45
C ALA A 62 -5.93 -29.82 -6.62
N THR A 63 -5.96 -30.07 -5.32
CA THR A 63 -6.74 -29.24 -4.39
C THR A 63 -5.87 -28.85 -3.19
N SER A 64 -6.02 -27.63 -2.70
CA SER A 64 -5.33 -27.15 -1.50
C SER A 64 -6.32 -26.58 -0.49
N GLU A 65 -5.87 -26.37 0.74
CA GLU A 65 -6.60 -25.69 1.80
C GLU A 65 -5.73 -24.54 2.32
N MET A 66 -6.20 -23.31 2.13
CA MET A 66 -5.57 -22.12 2.67
C MET A 66 -6.24 -21.76 4.00
N MET A 67 -5.43 -21.60 5.04
CA MET A 67 -5.85 -21.16 6.36
C MET A 67 -5.58 -19.67 6.48
N ILE A 68 -6.63 -18.86 6.61
CA ILE A 68 -6.53 -17.41 6.78
C ILE A 68 -6.86 -17.06 8.23
N ASN A 69 -6.02 -16.29 8.89
CA ASN A 69 -6.30 -15.71 10.20
C ASN A 69 -6.97 -14.34 10.02
N ILE A 70 -8.24 -14.25 10.38
CA ILE A 70 -8.99 -12.99 10.42
C ILE A 70 -9.43 -12.75 11.87
N GLN A 71 -8.87 -11.73 12.51
CA GLN A 71 -9.21 -11.36 13.90
C GLN A 71 -9.12 -12.54 14.87
N ASN A 72 -8.01 -13.29 14.82
CA ASN A 72 -7.75 -14.48 15.63
C ASN A 72 -8.68 -15.67 15.35
N ASN A 73 -9.45 -15.63 14.25
CA ASN A 73 -10.23 -16.76 13.77
C ASN A 73 -9.58 -17.35 12.52
N LEU A 74 -9.24 -18.63 12.60
CA LEU A 74 -8.71 -19.39 11.48
C LEU A 74 -9.85 -19.87 10.58
N ILE A 75 -9.86 -19.38 9.34
CA ILE A 75 -10.85 -19.69 8.32
C ILE A 75 -10.20 -20.59 7.26
N LYS A 76 -10.86 -21.72 6.98
CA LYS A 76 -10.48 -22.64 5.89
C LYS A 76 -11.05 -22.15 4.56
N VAL A 77 -10.17 -21.95 3.59
CA VAL A 77 -10.51 -21.59 2.22
C VAL A 77 -10.06 -22.73 1.29
N PRO A 78 -10.98 -23.60 0.85
CA PRO A 78 -10.62 -24.71 -0.02
C PRO A 78 -10.44 -24.23 -1.46
N LEU A 79 -9.34 -24.63 -2.09
CA LEU A 79 -8.96 -24.24 -3.44
C LEU A 79 -8.88 -25.46 -4.34
N LYS A 80 -9.26 -25.28 -5.60
CA LYS A 80 -9.09 -26.26 -6.68
C LYS A 80 -8.17 -25.69 -7.74
N HIS A 81 -7.30 -26.55 -8.26
CA HIS A 81 -6.28 -26.17 -9.23
C HIS A 81 -6.36 -27.09 -10.45
N LYS A 82 -6.26 -26.49 -11.62
CA LYS A 82 -6.03 -27.21 -12.88
C LYS A 82 -4.69 -26.77 -13.43
N ILE A 83 -3.78 -27.71 -13.60
CA ILE A 83 -2.41 -27.40 -14.03
C ILE A 83 -2.21 -27.92 -15.44
N TYR A 84 -1.87 -27.04 -16.37
CA TYR A 84 -1.60 -27.36 -17.76
C TYR A 84 -0.09 -27.43 -17.97
N HIS A 85 0.37 -28.46 -18.67
CA HIS A 85 1.81 -28.70 -18.89
C HIS A 85 2.24 -28.18 -20.27
N GLY A 86 3.41 -27.54 -20.30
CA GLY A 86 4.02 -26.98 -21.49
C GLY A 86 4.51 -28.02 -22.50
N PRO A 87 5.13 -27.60 -23.63
CA PRO A 87 5.47 -26.23 -23.94
C PRO A 87 4.33 -25.41 -24.56
N ILE A 88 3.27 -26.08 -25.01
CA ILE A 88 2.06 -25.48 -25.59
C ILE A 88 0.87 -25.99 -24.78
N MET A 89 0.12 -25.07 -24.18
CA MET A 89 -0.98 -25.37 -23.26
C MET A 89 -2.28 -24.83 -23.84
N LEU A 90 -3.27 -25.72 -24.00
CA LEU A 90 -4.64 -25.31 -24.32
C LEU A 90 -5.40 -25.06 -23.02
N THR A 91 -5.51 -23.80 -22.62
CA THR A 91 -6.18 -23.38 -21.39
C THR A 91 -7.58 -22.84 -21.68
N PRO A 92 -8.46 -22.67 -20.67
CA PRO A 92 -9.78 -22.07 -20.89
C PRO A 92 -9.69 -20.63 -21.41
N ASN A 93 -8.57 -19.94 -21.14
CA ASN A 93 -8.31 -18.57 -21.56
C ASN A 93 -7.55 -18.51 -22.91
N GLY A 94 -7.50 -19.63 -23.64
CA GLY A 94 -6.81 -19.75 -24.93
C GLY A 94 -5.45 -20.46 -24.86
N LEU A 95 -4.72 -20.37 -25.98
CA LEU A 95 -3.42 -20.99 -26.16
C LEU A 95 -2.34 -20.23 -25.39
N LYS A 96 -1.59 -20.91 -24.52
CA LYS A 96 -0.46 -20.35 -23.76
C LYS A 96 0.83 -21.11 -24.07
N TYR A 97 1.97 -20.43 -23.95
CA TYR A 97 3.32 -20.98 -24.13
C TYR A 97 4.13 -20.74 -22.85
N GLY A 98 4.80 -21.78 -22.36
CA GLY A 98 5.54 -21.74 -21.10
C GLY A 98 5.80 -23.15 -20.55
N ALA A 99 6.45 -23.22 -19.40
CA ALA A 99 6.67 -24.49 -18.69
C ALA A 99 5.35 -25.05 -18.14
N SER A 100 4.57 -24.25 -17.42
CA SER A 100 3.27 -24.67 -16.90
C SER A 100 2.33 -23.48 -16.69
N TYR A 101 1.04 -23.78 -16.57
CA TYR A 101 0.00 -22.82 -16.22
C TYR A 101 -0.93 -23.41 -15.16
N ILE A 102 -1.02 -22.77 -14.00
CA ILE A 102 -1.84 -23.19 -12.86
C ILE A 102 -3.05 -22.29 -12.79
N LEU A 103 -4.24 -22.84 -13.03
CA LEU A 103 -5.52 -22.16 -12.85
C LEU A 103 -6.11 -22.54 -11.50
N THR A 104 -6.12 -21.60 -10.57
CA THR A 104 -6.66 -21.71 -9.21
C THR A 104 -8.03 -21.06 -9.14
N LYS A 105 -8.97 -21.74 -8.46
CA LYS A 105 -10.33 -21.25 -8.20
C LYS A 105 -10.78 -21.67 -6.80
N LEU A 106 -11.79 -20.99 -6.26
CA LEU A 106 -12.45 -21.44 -5.04
C LEU A 106 -13.15 -22.79 -5.26
N ASP A 107 -12.96 -23.74 -4.35
CA ASP A 107 -13.61 -25.06 -4.43
C ASP A 107 -15.00 -25.01 -3.78
N MET A 108 -15.98 -24.54 -4.56
CA MET A 108 -17.40 -24.49 -4.19
C MET A 108 -18.03 -25.87 -3.91
N SER A 109 -17.32 -26.98 -4.11
CA SER A 109 -17.81 -28.32 -3.75
C SER A 109 -17.49 -28.72 -2.31
N LYS A 110 -16.41 -28.16 -1.74
CA LYS A 110 -15.97 -28.39 -0.36
C LYS A 110 -16.52 -27.36 0.64
N ILE A 111 -17.25 -26.35 0.15
CA ILE A 111 -17.90 -25.33 0.97
C ILE A 111 -19.31 -25.82 1.35
N ALA A 112 -19.65 -25.72 2.64
CA ALA A 112 -20.96 -26.10 3.14
C ALA A 112 -22.10 -25.31 2.46
N SER A 113 -23.24 -25.97 2.23
CA SER A 113 -24.31 -25.48 1.35
C SER A 113 -24.83 -24.08 1.72
N LYS A 114 -24.89 -23.75 3.01
CA LYS A 114 -25.32 -22.44 3.50
C LYS A 114 -24.35 -21.34 3.02
N GLN A 115 -23.06 -21.51 3.28
CA GLN A 115 -22.01 -20.58 2.85
C GLN A 115 -21.91 -20.51 1.33
N LYS A 116 -22.06 -21.64 0.65
CA LYS A 116 -22.08 -21.70 -0.81
C LYS A 116 -23.20 -20.83 -1.39
N ALA A 117 -24.42 -20.94 -0.87
CA ALA A 117 -25.54 -20.12 -1.31
C ALA A 117 -25.27 -18.63 -1.09
N ILE A 118 -24.69 -18.26 0.06
CA ILE A 118 -24.29 -16.88 0.36
C ILE A 118 -23.26 -16.37 -0.65
N LEU A 119 -22.18 -17.13 -0.89
CA LEU A 119 -21.15 -16.75 -1.86
C LEU A 119 -21.73 -16.62 -3.28
N THR A 120 -22.58 -17.55 -3.68
CA THR A 120 -23.27 -17.49 -4.97
C THR A 120 -24.12 -16.23 -5.10
N THR A 121 -24.82 -15.82 -4.05
CA THR A 121 -25.58 -14.54 -4.05
C THR A 121 -24.65 -13.33 -4.08
N ILE A 122 -23.61 -13.29 -3.23
CA ILE A 122 -22.66 -12.18 -3.14
C ILE A 122 -21.95 -11.94 -4.48
N PHE A 123 -21.57 -13.00 -5.18
CA PHE A 123 -20.84 -12.93 -6.44
C PHE A 123 -21.76 -13.09 -7.67
N MET A 124 -23.08 -12.96 -7.51
CA MET A 124 -24.07 -13.00 -8.60
C MET A 124 -23.88 -14.18 -9.57
N ASP A 125 -23.79 -15.40 -9.01
CA ASP A 125 -23.57 -16.66 -9.72
C ASP A 125 -22.23 -16.76 -10.50
N LYS A 126 -21.34 -15.76 -10.39
CA LYS A 126 -20.00 -15.79 -10.99
C LYS A 126 -19.01 -16.53 -10.08
N GLU A 127 -17.89 -16.96 -10.67
CA GLU A 127 -16.79 -17.52 -9.89
C GLU A 127 -16.17 -16.42 -9.01
N PRO A 128 -16.17 -16.56 -7.67
CA PRO A 128 -15.72 -15.50 -6.76
C PRO A 128 -14.29 -15.02 -7.01
N PHE A 129 -13.42 -15.98 -7.33
CA PHE A 129 -11.98 -15.79 -7.45
C PHE A 129 -11.43 -16.75 -8.51
N VAL A 130 -10.64 -16.19 -9.42
CA VAL A 130 -9.88 -16.93 -10.42
C VAL A 130 -8.47 -16.38 -10.43
N GLN A 131 -7.48 -17.26 -10.34
CA GLN A 131 -6.07 -16.90 -10.49
C GLN A 131 -5.39 -17.85 -11.47
N GLY A 132 -4.67 -17.29 -12.42
CA GLY A 132 -3.80 -18.00 -13.34
C GLY A 132 -2.34 -17.67 -13.06
N VAL A 133 -1.50 -18.67 -12.87
CA VAL A 133 -0.05 -18.50 -12.70
C VAL A 133 0.66 -19.26 -13.81
N LYS A 134 1.35 -18.56 -14.70
CA LYS A 134 2.10 -19.13 -15.81
C LYS A 134 3.60 -19.07 -15.51
N PHE A 135 4.24 -20.22 -15.45
CA PHE A 135 5.69 -20.33 -15.37
C PHE A 135 6.26 -20.35 -16.78
N ASN A 136 7.13 -19.39 -17.12
CA ASN A 136 7.81 -19.37 -18.41
C ASN A 136 9.00 -20.37 -18.41
N PHE A 137 9.66 -20.61 -19.55
CA PHE A 137 10.84 -21.49 -19.61
C PHE A 137 12.09 -20.91 -18.93
N GLY A 138 12.03 -19.67 -18.44
CA GLY A 138 13.07 -19.00 -17.65
C GLY A 138 12.62 -18.75 -16.22
N SER A 139 13.12 -17.68 -15.60
CA SER A 139 12.74 -17.27 -14.25
C SER A 139 11.45 -16.45 -14.17
N GLY A 140 10.87 -16.06 -15.31
CA GLY A 140 9.68 -15.22 -15.35
C GLY A 140 8.40 -15.99 -15.01
N VAL A 141 7.55 -15.38 -14.20
CA VAL A 141 6.23 -15.88 -13.79
C VAL A 141 5.20 -14.80 -14.13
N ASP A 142 4.20 -15.15 -14.94
CA ASP A 142 3.09 -14.25 -15.25
C ASP A 142 1.88 -14.66 -14.39
N MET A 143 1.27 -13.70 -13.72
CA MET A 143 0.11 -13.91 -12.86
C MET A 143 -1.07 -13.10 -13.38
N GLU A 144 -2.23 -13.74 -13.56
CA GLU A 144 -3.51 -13.09 -13.80
C GLU A 144 -4.44 -13.40 -12.63
N GLN A 145 -5.12 -12.40 -12.09
CA GLN A 145 -6.07 -12.59 -10.99
C GLN A 145 -7.34 -11.79 -11.27
N ALA A 146 -8.48 -12.39 -10.97
CA ALA A 146 -9.78 -11.78 -11.06
C ALA A 146 -10.60 -12.08 -9.81
N ILE A 147 -11.20 -11.05 -9.24
CA ILE A 147 -12.26 -11.15 -8.23
C ILE A 147 -13.54 -10.69 -8.92
N ALA A 148 -14.57 -11.51 -8.88
CA ALA A 148 -15.83 -11.17 -9.54
C ALA A 148 -16.50 -9.94 -8.87
N PRO A 149 -17.40 -9.25 -9.59
CA PRO A 149 -18.27 -8.24 -9.01
C PRO A 149 -18.96 -8.73 -7.73
N VAL A 150 -19.11 -7.83 -6.76
CA VAL A 150 -19.64 -8.14 -5.43
C VAL A 150 -20.90 -7.33 -5.19
N GLN A 151 -21.97 -7.98 -4.76
CA GLN A 151 -23.15 -7.32 -4.21
C GLN A 151 -23.43 -7.89 -2.83
N PHE A 152 -23.23 -7.08 -1.81
CA PHE A 152 -23.57 -7.40 -0.44
C PHE A 152 -24.67 -6.47 0.03
N ASP A 153 -25.78 -7.01 0.50
CA ASP A 153 -26.92 -6.24 0.96
C ASP A 153 -27.41 -6.72 2.33
N ARG A 154 -28.41 -6.02 2.85
CA ARG A 154 -29.08 -6.41 4.10
C ARG A 154 -29.70 -7.81 4.05
N THR A 155 -30.20 -8.24 2.89
CA THR A 155 -30.83 -9.56 2.71
C THR A 155 -29.81 -10.68 2.98
N ILE A 156 -28.61 -10.53 2.43
CA ILE A 156 -27.48 -11.45 2.64
C ILE A 156 -27.02 -11.40 4.10
N LEU A 157 -26.90 -10.21 4.69
CA LEU A 157 -26.50 -10.06 6.09
C LEU A 157 -27.51 -10.74 7.04
N ASN A 158 -28.81 -10.62 6.76
CA ASN A 158 -29.86 -11.31 7.51
C ASN A 158 -29.79 -12.84 7.37
N ALA A 159 -29.45 -13.35 6.17
CA ALA A 159 -29.26 -14.78 5.92
C ALA A 159 -28.03 -15.36 6.64
N LEU A 160 -26.99 -14.55 6.83
CA LEU A 160 -25.78 -14.88 7.59
C LEU A 160 -26.02 -14.90 9.10
N SER A 161 -26.83 -13.97 9.62
CA SER A 161 -27.06 -13.79 11.04
C SER A 161 -28.26 -14.60 11.56
N GLU A 162 -28.03 -15.74 12.23
CA GLU A 162 -29.12 -16.44 12.96
C GLU A 162 -29.66 -15.62 14.15
N ARG A 163 -28.95 -14.56 14.56
CA ARG A 163 -29.22 -13.78 15.79
C ARG A 163 -29.72 -12.36 15.61
N SER A 164 -29.68 -11.72 14.43
CA SER A 164 -29.98 -10.28 14.34
C SER A 164 -31.30 -9.93 13.66
N LYS A 165 -32.42 -10.22 14.34
CA LYS A 165 -33.67 -9.45 14.16
C LYS A 165 -33.56 -8.00 14.69
N ARG A 166 -32.40 -7.59 15.20
CA ARG A 166 -32.19 -6.31 15.91
C ARG A 166 -31.14 -5.37 15.29
N SER A 167 -30.42 -5.76 14.24
CA SER A 167 -29.50 -4.79 13.61
C SER A 167 -30.29 -3.83 12.71
N LYS A 168 -30.35 -2.56 13.12
CA LYS A 168 -30.91 -1.47 12.32
C LYS A 168 -29.95 -0.98 11.23
N SER A 169 -28.70 -1.44 11.20
CA SER A 169 -27.77 -1.04 10.15
C SER A 169 -28.06 -1.82 8.85
N SER A 170 -28.59 -1.13 7.85
CA SER A 170 -28.49 -1.54 6.46
C SER A 170 -27.11 -1.12 5.95
N LEU A 171 -26.25 -2.09 5.67
CA LEU A 171 -25.01 -1.85 4.93
C LEU A 171 -25.19 -2.53 3.58
N ASN A 172 -25.08 -1.76 2.51
CA ASN A 172 -25.01 -2.28 1.15
C ASN A 172 -23.62 -1.95 0.60
N ILE A 173 -22.99 -2.93 -0.04
CA ILE A 173 -21.70 -2.80 -0.70
C ILE A 173 -21.88 -3.34 -2.12
N LEU A 174 -21.46 -2.56 -3.10
CA LEU A 174 -21.46 -2.93 -4.51
C LEU A 174 -20.06 -2.69 -5.07
N LEU A 175 -19.47 -3.73 -5.65
CA LEU A 175 -18.29 -3.63 -6.50
C LEU A 175 -18.73 -4.04 -7.91
N GLU A 176 -18.91 -3.06 -8.78
CA GLU A 176 -19.20 -3.27 -10.19
C GLU A 176 -17.91 -3.69 -10.90
N ASP A 177 -18.02 -4.54 -11.93
CA ASP A 177 -16.90 -5.07 -12.73
C ASP A 177 -15.81 -5.88 -12.00
N GLY A 178 -15.75 -5.85 -10.67
CA GLY A 178 -14.84 -6.66 -9.88
C GLY A 178 -13.43 -6.05 -9.76
N ILE A 179 -12.44 -6.92 -9.56
CA ILE A 179 -11.02 -6.55 -9.56
C ILE A 179 -10.30 -7.43 -10.57
N HIS A 180 -9.49 -6.81 -11.42
CA HIS A 180 -8.64 -7.50 -12.38
C HIS A 180 -7.19 -7.10 -12.15
N SER A 181 -6.28 -8.05 -12.13
CA SER A 181 -4.86 -7.75 -12.03
C SER A 181 -4.03 -8.67 -12.90
N THR A 182 -2.97 -8.09 -13.46
CA THR A 182 -1.96 -8.80 -14.24
C THR A 182 -0.60 -8.39 -13.74
N PHE A 183 0.24 -9.39 -13.46
CA PHE A 183 1.59 -9.19 -12.95
C PHE A 183 2.60 -10.06 -13.68
N ILE A 184 3.83 -9.59 -13.71
CA ILE A 184 5.01 -10.35 -14.09
C ILE A 184 5.99 -10.25 -12.92
N THR A 185 6.49 -11.39 -12.47
CA THR A 185 7.45 -11.51 -11.37
C THR A 185 8.52 -12.54 -11.73
N ASN A 186 9.50 -12.70 -10.85
CA ASN A 186 10.51 -13.75 -10.92
C ASN A 186 10.19 -14.86 -9.90
N LEU A 187 10.86 -16.01 -10.01
CA LEU A 187 10.61 -17.18 -9.16
C LEU A 187 10.76 -16.92 -7.65
N ASP A 188 11.54 -15.92 -7.26
CA ASP A 188 11.79 -15.53 -5.86
C ASP A 188 10.93 -14.33 -5.41
N ASN A 189 10.04 -13.81 -6.27
CA ASN A 189 9.17 -12.66 -6.01
C ASN A 189 9.94 -11.39 -5.57
N SER A 190 11.20 -11.25 -6.00
CA SER A 190 12.04 -10.09 -5.70
C SER A 190 11.84 -8.93 -6.67
N ALA A 191 11.08 -9.12 -7.75
CA ALA A 191 10.64 -8.05 -8.65
C ALA A 191 9.17 -8.26 -9.04
N LEU A 192 8.42 -7.19 -9.28
CA LEU A 192 7.00 -7.24 -9.63
C LEU A 192 6.64 -6.08 -10.57
N SER A 193 6.11 -6.38 -11.74
CA SER A 193 5.54 -5.37 -12.64
C SER A 193 4.12 -5.73 -13.01
N GLY A 194 3.23 -4.77 -13.16
CA GLY A 194 1.84 -5.10 -13.45
C GLY A 194 0.85 -3.96 -13.33
N VAL A 195 -0.42 -4.32 -13.54
CA VAL A 195 -1.55 -3.41 -13.44
C VAL A 195 -2.65 -4.06 -12.60
N VAL A 196 -3.29 -3.26 -11.75
CA VAL A 196 -4.52 -3.62 -11.02
C VAL A 196 -5.61 -2.65 -11.44
N GLU A 197 -6.73 -3.17 -11.90
CA GLU A 197 -7.95 -2.44 -12.24
C GLU A 197 -9.01 -2.81 -11.21
N ILE A 198 -9.56 -1.80 -10.55
CA ILE A 198 -10.65 -1.95 -9.58
C ILE A 198 -11.86 -1.26 -10.19
N GLY A 199 -12.96 -1.99 -10.35
CA GLY A 199 -14.21 -1.41 -10.84
C GLY A 199 -14.85 -0.45 -9.86
N GLN A 200 -16.03 0.06 -10.20
CA GLN A 200 -16.71 1.05 -9.36
C GLN A 200 -17.10 0.43 -8.02
N PHE A 201 -16.83 1.14 -6.93
CA PHE A 201 -17.15 0.69 -5.58
C PHE A 201 -18.10 1.66 -4.90
N THR A 202 -19.27 1.16 -4.50
CA THR A 202 -20.31 1.92 -3.82
C THR A 202 -20.61 1.29 -2.46
N VAL A 203 -20.62 2.10 -1.41
CA VAL A 203 -21.10 1.71 -0.08
C VAL A 203 -22.27 2.59 0.30
N THR A 204 -23.39 1.97 0.64
CA THR A 204 -24.55 2.66 1.21
C THR A 204 -24.72 2.21 2.66
N ALA A 205 -24.53 3.13 3.59
CA ALA A 205 -24.88 2.97 4.99
C ALA A 205 -26.08 3.88 5.33
N PHE A 206 -26.63 3.75 6.53
CA PHE A 206 -27.74 4.59 6.98
C PHE A 206 -27.46 5.18 8.35
N THR A 207 -27.81 6.46 8.54
CA THR A 207 -27.72 7.16 9.82
C THR A 207 -28.72 6.57 10.83
N LYS A 208 -28.64 7.02 12.10
CA LYS A 208 -29.67 6.68 13.11
C LYS A 208 -31.08 7.15 12.72
N ASN A 209 -31.17 8.21 11.90
CA ASN A 209 -32.41 8.78 11.40
C ASN A 209 -32.86 8.12 10.09
N ASN A 210 -32.13 7.11 9.61
CA ASN A 210 -32.38 6.39 8.37
C ASN A 210 -32.08 7.21 7.10
N ASP A 211 -31.24 8.23 7.20
CA ASP A 211 -30.71 8.96 6.04
C ASP A 211 -29.60 8.13 5.39
N PRO A 212 -29.56 7.99 4.06
CA PRO A 212 -28.49 7.25 3.39
C PRO A 212 -27.18 8.03 3.47
N ILE A 213 -26.09 7.33 3.79
CA ILE A 213 -24.72 7.76 3.60
C ILE A 213 -24.19 6.95 2.44
N GLU A 214 -23.81 7.60 1.34
CA GLU A 214 -23.26 6.93 0.18
C GLU A 214 -21.79 7.31 -0.02
N ILE A 215 -20.96 6.31 -0.27
CA ILE A 215 -19.56 6.47 -0.64
C ILE A 215 -19.42 5.85 -2.02
N HIS A 216 -19.02 6.65 -3.01
CA HIS A 216 -18.84 6.24 -4.40
C HIS A 216 -17.40 6.45 -4.83
N LEU A 217 -16.71 5.37 -5.20
CA LEU A 217 -15.39 5.40 -5.81
C LEU A 217 -15.55 5.03 -7.28
N SER A 218 -15.11 5.92 -8.16
CA SER A 218 -15.00 5.60 -9.59
C SER A 218 -14.02 4.43 -9.83
N PRO A 219 -14.11 3.74 -10.98
CA PRO A 219 -13.10 2.77 -11.38
C PRO A 219 -11.68 3.36 -11.26
N SER A 220 -10.76 2.58 -10.71
CA SER A 220 -9.40 3.03 -10.42
C SER A 220 -8.36 2.06 -10.96
N THR A 221 -7.15 2.57 -11.19
CA THR A 221 -6.06 1.78 -11.77
C THR A 221 -4.77 2.00 -10.98
N SER A 222 -4.08 0.91 -10.66
CA SER A 222 -2.73 0.90 -10.11
C SER A 222 -1.75 0.35 -11.12
N HIS A 223 -0.65 1.05 -11.35
CA HIS A 223 0.52 0.56 -12.07
C HIS A 223 1.64 0.31 -11.06
N ILE A 224 2.25 -0.87 -11.15
CA ILE A 224 3.31 -1.33 -10.25
C ILE A 224 4.51 -1.70 -11.11
N GLN A 225 5.69 -1.21 -10.75
CA GLN A 225 6.98 -1.55 -11.35
C GLN A 225 8.04 -1.58 -10.25
N MET A 226 8.07 -2.65 -9.47
CA MET A 226 9.03 -2.87 -8.40
C MET A 226 10.20 -3.70 -8.92
N ASP A 227 11.38 -3.09 -9.00
CA ASP A 227 12.59 -3.76 -9.47
C ASP A 227 13.28 -4.55 -8.35
N GLU A 228 13.09 -4.14 -7.10
CA GLU A 228 13.55 -4.87 -5.92
C GLU A 228 12.50 -4.81 -4.80
N ILE A 229 12.05 -6.00 -4.36
CA ILE A 229 11.16 -6.23 -3.23
C ILE A 229 11.92 -7.02 -2.17
N TYR A 230 11.78 -6.59 -0.91
CA TYR A 230 12.32 -7.32 0.24
C TYR A 230 11.25 -7.46 1.32
N LYS A 231 10.83 -8.69 1.60
CA LYS A 231 9.79 -9.01 2.61
C LYS A 231 8.53 -8.16 2.43
N GLY A 232 8.04 -8.02 1.20
CA GLY A 232 6.86 -7.23 0.86
C GLY A 232 7.07 -5.72 0.81
N ASN A 233 8.27 -5.21 1.11
CA ASN A 233 8.60 -3.78 1.01
C ASN A 233 9.31 -3.49 -0.31
N MET A 234 8.90 -2.41 -1.00
CA MET A 234 9.58 -1.91 -2.20
C MET A 234 10.90 -1.23 -1.80
N LEU A 235 12.03 -1.78 -2.26
CA LEU A 235 13.35 -1.17 -2.10
C LEU A 235 13.74 -0.34 -3.33
N SER A 236 13.34 -0.78 -4.52
CA SER A 236 13.54 -0.05 -5.78
C SER A 236 12.34 -0.24 -6.70
N GLY A 237 11.98 0.82 -7.41
CA GLY A 237 10.91 0.82 -8.42
C GLY A 237 9.92 1.96 -8.24
N GLU A 238 8.75 1.82 -8.87
CA GLU A 238 7.66 2.79 -8.87
C GLU A 238 6.30 2.13 -8.61
N PHE A 239 5.42 2.86 -7.95
CA PHE A 239 4.02 2.57 -7.75
C PHE A 239 3.20 3.81 -8.11
N LYS A 240 2.09 3.62 -8.84
CA LYS A 240 1.18 4.71 -9.18
C LYS A 240 -0.26 4.22 -9.09
N TRP A 241 -1.07 4.83 -8.23
CA TRP A 241 -2.52 4.60 -8.17
C TRP A 241 -3.27 5.87 -8.56
N TYR A 242 -4.25 5.71 -9.44
CA TYR A 242 -5.10 6.78 -9.92
C TYR A 242 -6.56 6.47 -9.62
N LEU A 243 -7.20 7.33 -8.83
CA LEU A 243 -8.62 7.34 -8.54
C LEU A 243 -9.25 8.60 -9.16
N PRO A 244 -10.02 8.46 -10.25
CA PRO A 244 -10.59 9.59 -10.96
C PRO A 244 -11.51 10.44 -10.09
N ASN A 245 -12.42 9.80 -9.34
CA ASN A 245 -13.30 10.50 -8.42
C ASN A 245 -13.62 9.65 -7.17
N LEU A 246 -13.75 10.33 -6.04
CA LEU A 246 -14.39 9.86 -4.82
C LEU A 246 -15.54 10.82 -4.50
N ASN A 247 -16.70 10.32 -4.11
CA ASN A 247 -17.81 11.13 -3.60
C ASN A 247 -18.33 10.49 -2.31
N VAL A 248 -18.57 11.33 -1.30
CA VAL A 248 -19.29 10.97 -0.08
C VAL A 248 -20.49 11.90 0.04
N SER A 249 -21.69 11.33 0.11
CA SER A 249 -22.94 12.08 0.25
C SER A 249 -23.76 11.60 1.44
N VAL A 250 -24.57 12.49 2.01
CA VAL A 250 -25.56 12.19 3.04
C VAL A 250 -26.89 12.80 2.63
N ASP A 251 -27.94 11.98 2.57
CA ASP A 251 -29.27 12.39 2.11
C ASP A 251 -29.22 13.10 0.75
N LEU A 252 -28.47 12.51 -0.20
CA LEU A 252 -28.21 13.05 -1.55
C LEU A 252 -27.40 14.35 -1.60
N ASN A 253 -27.08 14.96 -0.46
CA ASN A 253 -26.21 16.12 -0.41
C ASN A 253 -24.76 15.64 -0.37
N GLU A 254 -24.00 16.03 -1.40
CA GLU A 254 -22.56 15.80 -1.43
C GLU A 254 -21.91 16.48 -0.23
N LEU A 255 -21.14 15.73 0.57
CA LEU A 255 -20.36 16.24 1.69
C LEU A 255 -18.89 16.42 1.30
N ILE A 256 -18.32 15.42 0.61
CA ILE A 256 -16.93 15.41 0.19
C ILE A 256 -16.88 14.89 -1.23
N SER A 257 -16.15 15.56 -2.12
CA SER A 257 -15.72 14.94 -3.37
C SER A 257 -14.27 15.22 -3.69
N THR A 258 -13.66 14.30 -4.42
CA THR A 258 -12.31 14.45 -4.93
C THR A 258 -12.30 14.16 -6.42
N LYS A 259 -11.42 14.85 -7.16
CA LYS A 259 -11.15 14.59 -8.57
C LYS A 259 -9.66 14.46 -8.81
N GLY A 260 -9.29 13.49 -9.65
CA GLY A 260 -7.92 13.27 -10.08
C GLY A 260 -6.97 12.93 -8.92
N LEU A 261 -7.41 12.07 -7.98
CA LEU A 261 -6.55 11.63 -6.91
C LEU A 261 -5.46 10.71 -7.50
N LEU A 262 -4.21 11.11 -7.32
CA LEU A 262 -3.02 10.42 -7.75
C LEU A 262 -2.14 10.15 -6.53
N ILE A 263 -1.82 8.88 -6.28
CA ILE A 263 -0.80 8.47 -5.32
C ILE A 263 0.35 7.87 -6.13
N LYS A 264 1.55 8.45 -6.03
CA LYS A 264 2.77 7.93 -6.63
C LYS A 264 3.80 7.67 -5.53
N GLY A 265 4.47 6.52 -5.59
CA GLY A 265 5.69 6.24 -4.83
C GLY A 265 6.79 5.81 -5.79
N SER A 266 8.03 6.17 -5.52
CA SER A 266 9.18 5.63 -6.23
C SER A 266 10.38 5.58 -5.32
N SER A 267 11.22 4.55 -5.44
CA SER A 267 12.48 4.45 -4.72
C SER A 267 13.58 3.94 -5.61
N ALA A 268 14.82 4.31 -5.31
CA ALA A 268 15.99 3.88 -6.03
C ALA A 268 17.19 3.80 -5.10
N THR A 269 18.14 2.94 -5.46
CA THR A 269 19.45 2.89 -4.82
C THR A 269 20.52 3.25 -5.85
N GLU A 270 21.23 4.35 -5.63
CA GLU A 270 22.35 4.78 -6.48
C GLU A 270 23.59 4.96 -5.61
N ASN A 271 24.72 4.36 -6.00
CA ASN A 271 25.99 4.48 -5.25
C ASN A 271 25.87 4.12 -3.75
N ALA A 272 25.12 3.07 -3.42
CA ALA A 272 24.79 2.66 -2.04
C ALA A 272 23.97 3.69 -1.23
N LEU A 273 23.38 4.68 -1.89
CA LEU A 273 22.46 5.65 -1.31
C LEU A 273 21.01 5.30 -1.71
N PHE A 274 20.16 5.10 -0.71
CA PHE A 274 18.73 4.94 -0.88
C PHE A 274 18.05 6.30 -0.94
N SER A 275 17.15 6.46 -1.91
CA SER A 275 16.21 7.57 -1.99
C SER A 275 14.80 7.05 -2.26
N SER A 276 13.80 7.75 -1.71
CA SER A 276 12.39 7.48 -1.92
C SER A 276 11.64 8.79 -2.12
N ASP A 277 10.63 8.77 -2.98
CA ASP A 277 9.78 9.89 -3.34
C ASP A 277 8.32 9.41 -3.27
N PHE A 278 7.49 10.16 -2.57
CA PHE A 278 6.08 9.86 -2.36
C PHE A 278 5.24 11.11 -2.60
N LEU A 279 4.30 11.02 -3.52
CA LEU A 279 3.41 12.10 -3.95
C LEU A 279 1.96 11.68 -3.79
N VAL A 280 1.18 12.50 -3.09
CA VAL A 280 -0.29 12.47 -3.10
C VAL A 280 -0.74 13.79 -3.71
N LYS A 281 -1.50 13.71 -4.80
CA LYS A 281 -2.05 14.87 -5.50
C LYS A 281 -3.54 14.69 -5.71
N ALA A 282 -4.31 15.74 -5.48
CA ALA A 282 -5.71 15.82 -5.90
C ALA A 282 -5.93 17.14 -6.65
N ASP A 283 -6.47 17.06 -7.86
CA ASP A 283 -6.72 18.25 -8.69
C ASP A 283 -7.85 19.11 -8.12
N SER A 284 -8.84 18.45 -7.50
CA SER A 284 -9.92 19.12 -6.77
C SER A 284 -10.34 18.27 -5.57
N PHE A 285 -10.57 18.93 -4.45
CA PHE A 285 -11.13 18.41 -3.22
C PHE A 285 -12.20 19.39 -2.77
N ILE A 286 -13.43 18.92 -2.68
CA ILE A 286 -14.59 19.72 -2.32
C ILE A 286 -15.11 19.25 -0.97
N ILE A 287 -15.36 20.18 -0.04
CA ILE A 287 -15.99 19.90 1.25
C ILE A 287 -17.19 20.81 1.44
N HIS A 288 -18.37 20.21 1.51
CA HIS A 288 -19.63 20.88 1.83
C HIS A 288 -20.00 20.58 3.29
N ALA A 289 -19.17 21.02 4.23
CA ALA A 289 -19.44 20.89 5.65
C ALA A 289 -19.81 22.27 6.25
N PRO A 290 -20.83 22.38 7.13
CA PRO A 290 -21.24 23.66 7.70
C PRO A 290 -20.14 24.43 8.45
N LEU A 291 -19.13 23.70 8.95
CA LEU A 291 -18.00 24.26 9.69
C LEU A 291 -16.81 24.62 8.79
N VAL A 292 -16.83 24.23 7.52
CA VAL A 292 -15.78 24.57 6.55
C VAL A 292 -16.19 25.87 5.87
N PRO A 293 -15.39 26.94 6.00
CA PRO A 293 -15.64 28.19 5.30
C PRO A 293 -15.74 27.95 3.79
N GLU A 294 -16.67 28.65 3.11
CA GLU A 294 -16.86 28.53 1.65
C GLU A 294 -15.55 28.73 0.89
N LYS A 295 -14.67 29.61 1.37
CA LYS A 295 -13.32 29.86 0.82
C LYS A 295 -12.38 28.65 0.81
N LEU A 296 -12.65 27.67 1.66
CA LEU A 296 -11.91 26.41 1.77
C LEU A 296 -12.72 25.21 1.26
N SER A 297 -13.91 25.46 0.72
CA SER A 297 -14.82 24.41 0.25
C SER A 297 -14.35 23.75 -1.03
N LYS A 298 -13.45 24.37 -1.80
CA LYS A 298 -12.86 23.82 -3.02
C LYS A 298 -11.36 24.12 -3.05
N MET A 299 -10.55 23.07 -3.14
CA MET A 299 -9.10 23.19 -3.13
C MET A 299 -8.41 22.13 -3.99
N SER A 300 -7.20 22.40 -4.48
CA SER A 300 -6.27 21.36 -4.95
C SER A 300 -5.24 21.07 -3.86
N LEU A 301 -4.81 19.82 -3.76
CA LEU A 301 -3.83 19.39 -2.74
C LEU A 301 -2.63 18.73 -3.42
N ILE A 302 -1.43 19.11 -2.99
CA ILE A 302 -0.18 18.38 -3.26
C ILE A 302 0.48 18.11 -1.91
N PHE A 303 0.76 16.84 -1.63
CA PHE A 303 1.64 16.41 -0.57
C PHE A 303 2.78 15.62 -1.22
N HIS A 304 4.00 16.12 -1.11
CA HIS A 304 5.19 15.49 -1.67
C HIS A 304 6.20 15.27 -0.55
N SER A 305 6.65 14.04 -0.36
CA SER A 305 7.63 13.65 0.66
C SER A 305 8.78 12.92 -0.01
N LYS A 306 10.00 13.28 0.34
CA LYS A 306 11.23 12.69 -0.19
C LYS A 306 12.14 12.27 0.95
N LEU A 307 12.61 11.03 0.91
CA LEU A 307 13.72 10.54 1.70
C LEU A 307 14.94 10.45 0.77
N TYR A 308 16.10 10.92 1.20
CA TYR A 308 17.28 10.90 0.34
C TYR A 308 18.56 10.64 1.13
N GLY A 309 19.57 10.09 0.45
CA GLY A 309 20.92 9.94 0.98
C GLY A 309 21.08 8.92 2.10
N PHE A 310 20.10 8.06 2.38
CA PHE A 310 20.20 7.03 3.41
C PHE A 310 21.14 5.89 2.98
N ASN A 311 21.82 5.23 3.92
CA ASN A 311 22.69 4.11 3.62
C ASN A 311 21.88 2.88 3.21
N ALA A 312 21.92 2.52 1.92
CA ALA A 312 21.14 1.39 1.40
C ALA A 312 21.52 0.04 2.02
N ASN A 313 22.78 -0.13 2.45
CA ASN A 313 23.23 -1.36 3.10
C ASN A 313 22.58 -1.57 4.48
N GLY A 314 22.16 -0.49 5.14
CA GLY A 314 21.45 -0.56 6.42
C GLY A 314 19.95 -0.87 6.29
N LEU A 315 19.38 -0.81 5.06
CA LEU A 315 17.93 -0.87 4.85
C LEU A 315 17.35 -2.25 5.15
N LYS A 316 17.95 -3.33 4.64
CA LYS A 316 17.48 -4.70 4.91
C LYS A 316 17.58 -5.08 6.40
N PRO A 317 18.71 -4.86 7.10
CA PRO A 317 18.81 -5.07 8.55
C PRO A 317 17.80 -4.26 9.38
N PHE A 318 17.55 -3.01 8.99
CA PHE A 318 16.53 -2.17 9.61
C PHE A 318 15.13 -2.75 9.41
N LEU A 319 14.75 -3.10 8.18
CA LEU A 319 13.46 -3.72 7.88
C LEU A 319 13.27 -5.05 8.61
N ASP A 320 14.32 -5.87 8.68
CA ASP A 320 14.30 -7.12 9.46
C ASP A 320 14.00 -6.90 10.93
N THR A 321 14.59 -5.85 11.51
CA THR A 321 14.36 -5.48 12.90
C THR A 321 12.96 -4.89 13.09
N PHE A 322 12.55 -3.98 12.20
CA PHE A 322 11.25 -3.34 12.23
C PHE A 322 10.10 -4.36 12.14
N MET A 323 10.17 -5.30 11.20
CA MET A 323 9.15 -6.34 11.04
C MET A 323 9.05 -7.24 12.27
N LYS A 324 10.19 -7.64 12.87
CA LYS A 324 10.19 -8.40 14.14
C LYS A 324 9.54 -7.65 15.29
N VAL A 325 9.70 -6.33 15.35
CA VAL A 325 9.04 -5.50 16.36
C VAL A 325 7.54 -5.40 16.08
N ALA A 326 7.15 -5.12 14.83
CA ALA A 326 5.75 -5.04 14.42
C ALA A 326 4.97 -6.35 14.65
N GLU A 327 5.58 -7.50 14.32
CA GLU A 327 5.00 -8.83 14.59
C GLU A 327 4.83 -9.11 16.08
N SER A 328 5.70 -8.57 16.94
CA SER A 328 5.57 -8.77 18.39
C SER A 328 4.43 -7.96 19.03
N GLU A 329 3.93 -6.93 18.34
CA GLU A 329 2.82 -6.11 18.83
C GLU A 329 1.44 -6.71 18.51
N SER A 330 1.33 -7.64 17.54
CA SER A 330 0.05 -8.22 17.12
C SER A 330 -0.55 -9.27 18.06
N ASP A 331 0.25 -9.86 18.95
CA ASP A 331 -0.17 -10.94 19.88
C ASP A 331 -0.46 -10.41 21.31
N ASP A 332 -1.49 -9.57 21.47
CA ASP A 332 -1.88 -8.85 22.72
C ASP A 332 -1.07 -7.57 23.03
N ILE A 333 -1.10 -6.54 22.17
CA ILE A 333 -0.67 -5.13 22.43
C ILE A 333 0.48 -5.01 23.46
N LYS A 334 1.56 -5.77 23.28
CA LYS A 334 2.74 -5.65 24.11
C LYS A 334 3.58 -4.56 23.49
N GLN A 335 3.88 -3.51 24.27
CA GLN A 335 4.84 -2.52 23.83
C GLN A 335 6.18 -3.22 23.52
N PRO A 336 6.94 -2.71 22.54
CA PRO A 336 8.28 -3.21 22.26
C PRO A 336 9.11 -3.22 23.54
N THR A 337 9.82 -4.31 23.79
CA THR A 337 10.78 -4.40 24.89
C THR A 337 11.87 -3.35 24.71
N GLU A 338 12.50 -2.91 25.80
CA GLU A 338 13.63 -1.95 25.73
C GLU A 338 14.78 -2.48 24.86
N ALA A 339 15.00 -3.80 24.84
CA ALA A 339 15.97 -4.43 23.94
C ALA A 339 15.60 -4.26 22.46
N GLN A 340 14.32 -4.41 22.10
CA GLN A 340 13.81 -4.18 20.75
C GLN A 340 13.92 -2.71 20.34
N LYS A 341 13.55 -1.78 21.23
CA LYS A 341 13.71 -0.33 20.98
C LYS A 341 15.18 0.03 20.77
N THR A 342 16.07 -0.47 21.62
CA THR A 342 17.52 -0.25 21.53
C THR A 342 18.08 -0.77 20.21
N LEU A 343 17.68 -1.98 19.80
CA LEU A 343 18.10 -2.56 18.53
C LEU A 343 17.58 -1.74 17.34
N LEU A 344 16.31 -1.33 17.35
CA LEU A 344 15.72 -0.51 16.30
C LEU A 344 16.43 0.85 16.18
N ILE A 345 16.71 1.51 17.30
CA ILE A 345 17.49 2.76 17.34
C ILE A 345 18.90 2.52 16.80
N SER A 346 19.56 1.42 17.16
CA SER A 346 20.88 1.06 16.64
C SER A 346 20.88 0.92 15.12
N GLN A 347 19.89 0.20 14.56
CA GLN A 347 19.77 0.04 13.11
C GLN A 347 19.43 1.37 12.40
N LEU A 348 18.59 2.21 13.00
CA LEU A 348 18.30 3.54 12.49
C LEU A 348 19.56 4.42 12.43
N LYS A 349 20.45 4.30 13.43
CA LYS A 349 21.73 5.02 13.44
C LYS A 349 22.68 4.58 12.32
N ASP A 350 22.60 3.33 11.88
CA ASP A 350 23.41 2.82 10.75
C ASP A 350 22.83 3.19 9.37
N LEU A 351 21.55 3.58 9.32
CA LEU A 351 20.89 4.12 8.12
C LEU A 351 21.24 5.57 7.82
N ILE A 352 21.39 6.38 8.88
CA ILE A 352 21.62 7.82 8.76
C ILE A 352 23.12 8.09 8.57
N GLN A 353 23.46 8.77 7.48
CA GLN A 353 24.82 9.22 7.18
C GLN A 353 24.81 10.70 6.75
N THR A 354 25.98 11.26 6.49
CA THR A 354 26.12 12.64 6.01
C THR A 354 25.27 12.86 4.76
N ASN A 355 24.48 13.94 4.77
CA ASN A 355 23.51 14.32 3.75
C ASN A 355 22.28 13.40 3.61
N SER A 356 22.06 12.44 4.51
CA SER A 356 20.76 11.77 4.61
C SER A 356 19.72 12.77 5.11
N GLY A 357 18.54 12.79 4.51
CA GLY A 357 17.51 13.75 4.89
C GLY A 357 16.11 13.40 4.45
N VAL A 358 15.18 14.20 4.94
CA VAL A 358 13.77 14.18 4.59
C VAL A 358 13.38 15.57 4.11
N SER A 359 12.65 15.64 3.00
CA SER A 359 12.00 16.85 2.52
C SER A 359 10.51 16.61 2.38
N GLN A 360 9.69 17.59 2.75
CA GLN A 360 8.25 17.55 2.60
C GLN A 360 7.74 18.86 2.02
N ILE A 361 6.80 18.79 1.08
CA ILE A 361 6.09 19.92 0.51
C ILE A 361 4.60 19.66 0.67
N ILE A 362 3.90 20.61 1.27
CA ILE A 362 2.44 20.63 1.33
C ILE A 362 1.97 21.88 0.62
N GLU A 363 1.20 21.73 -0.44
CA GLU A 363 0.61 22.82 -1.19
C GLU A 363 -0.91 22.65 -1.24
N ILE A 364 -1.62 23.69 -0.84
CA ILE A 364 -3.08 23.77 -0.89
C ILE A 364 -3.42 25.04 -1.64
N ASN A 365 -4.12 24.91 -2.77
CA ASN A 365 -4.58 26.08 -3.54
C ASN A 365 -6.09 26.12 -3.54
N THR A 366 -6.67 27.30 -3.32
CA THR A 366 -8.10 27.56 -3.43
C THR A 366 -8.35 28.68 -4.43
N ASP A 367 -9.61 28.97 -4.72
CA ASP A 367 -9.99 30.11 -5.57
C ASP A 367 -9.64 31.48 -4.91
N GLN A 368 -9.23 31.49 -3.64
CA GLN A 368 -8.95 32.70 -2.84
C GLN A 368 -7.47 32.88 -2.50
N GLY A 369 -6.60 31.94 -2.87
CA GLY A 369 -5.16 32.01 -2.60
C GLY A 369 -4.53 30.63 -2.35
N GLY A 370 -3.25 30.64 -2.00
CA GLY A 370 -2.44 29.44 -1.74
C GLY A 370 -1.89 29.36 -0.32
N PHE A 371 -1.64 28.13 0.09
CA PHE A 371 -0.82 27.75 1.24
C PHE A 371 0.29 26.83 0.73
N LYS A 372 1.52 27.10 1.15
CA LYS A 372 2.69 26.26 0.88
C LYS A 372 3.52 26.11 2.15
N LEU A 373 3.82 24.87 2.51
CA LEU A 373 4.77 24.51 3.55
C LEU A 373 5.88 23.68 2.91
N GLU A 374 7.12 24.12 3.04
CA GLU A 374 8.28 23.35 2.61
C GLU A 374 9.16 23.07 3.82
N PHE A 375 9.47 21.81 4.04
CA PHE A 375 10.32 21.32 5.10
C PHE A 375 11.48 20.56 4.47
N ASP A 376 12.69 20.81 4.95
CA ASP A 376 13.87 20.01 4.63
C ASP A 376 14.70 19.86 5.90
N LEU A 377 15.04 18.63 6.25
CA LEU A 377 15.90 18.32 7.39
C LEU A 377 16.86 17.22 6.99
N HIS A 378 18.15 17.47 7.14
CA HIS A 378 19.19 16.51 6.84
C HIS A 378 20.28 16.46 7.91
N TYR A 379 20.98 15.34 7.93
CA TYR A 379 22.13 15.11 8.78
C TYR A 379 23.38 15.73 8.13
N ALA A 380 23.90 16.80 8.70
CA ALA A 380 25.01 17.58 8.16
C ALA A 380 26.38 17.18 8.74
N SER A 381 26.41 16.44 9.86
CA SER A 381 27.67 16.03 10.48
C SER A 381 28.42 15.00 9.64
N LYS A 382 29.75 15.09 9.69
CA LYS A 382 30.68 14.08 9.14
C LYS A 382 30.89 12.91 10.11
N GLN A 383 30.66 13.13 11.40
CA GLN A 383 30.69 12.04 12.38
C GLN A 383 29.47 11.16 12.17
N PRO A 384 29.57 9.83 12.24
CA PRO A 384 28.40 8.95 12.23
C PRO A 384 27.46 9.22 13.41
N LEU A 385 26.15 9.08 13.20
CA LEU A 385 25.14 9.30 14.25
C LEU A 385 25.35 8.42 15.49
N LYS A 386 25.93 7.22 15.31
CA LYS A 386 26.27 6.31 16.41
C LYS A 386 27.44 6.75 17.29
N GLU A 387 28.26 7.69 16.82
CA GLU A 387 29.42 8.22 17.57
C GLU A 387 29.06 9.47 18.38
N LEU A 388 27.86 10.03 18.20
CA LEU A 388 27.40 11.18 18.95
C LEU A 388 27.03 10.78 20.38
N ALA A 389 27.63 11.47 21.35
CA ALA A 389 27.55 11.12 22.77
C ALA A 389 26.30 11.69 23.47
N SER A 390 25.72 12.77 22.94
CA SER A 390 24.61 13.48 23.59
C SER A 390 23.51 13.89 22.61
N THR A 391 22.31 14.18 23.15
CA THR A 391 21.21 14.78 22.39
C THR A 391 21.58 16.15 21.81
N GLU A 392 22.42 16.92 22.51
CA GLU A 392 22.95 18.19 22.01
C GLU A 392 23.77 18.00 20.73
N ASP A 393 24.66 16.99 20.73
CA ASP A 393 25.47 16.68 19.55
C ASP A 393 24.60 16.25 18.37
N ILE A 394 23.50 15.51 18.62
CA ILE A 394 22.53 15.15 17.60
C ILE A 394 21.89 16.40 16.99
N PHE A 395 21.42 17.36 17.79
CA PHE A 395 20.84 18.60 17.26
C PHE A 395 21.87 19.46 16.51
N LYS A 396 23.13 19.49 16.98
CA LYS A 396 24.22 20.16 16.26
C LYS A 396 24.54 19.51 14.92
N ALA A 397 24.33 18.20 14.82
CA ALA A 397 24.56 17.43 13.61
C ALA A 397 23.44 17.56 12.57
N LEU A 398 22.30 18.15 12.91
CA LEU A 398 21.18 18.38 12.01
C LEU A 398 21.23 19.79 11.40
N LYS A 399 20.81 19.87 10.13
CA LYS A 399 20.59 21.13 9.42
C LYS A 399 19.28 21.07 8.66
N GLY A 400 18.54 22.17 8.62
CA GLY A 400 17.26 22.16 7.93
C GLY A 400 16.60 23.52 7.79
N THR A 401 15.51 23.54 7.05
CA THR A 401 14.68 24.71 6.79
C THR A 401 13.20 24.33 6.85
N LEU A 402 12.38 25.19 7.42
CA LEU A 402 10.93 25.17 7.31
C LEU A 402 10.49 26.53 6.76
N THR A 403 9.91 26.55 5.57
CA THR A 403 9.29 27.74 4.98
C THR A 403 7.78 27.58 4.93
N LEU A 404 7.09 28.64 5.33
CA LEU A 404 5.64 28.74 5.29
C LEU A 404 5.29 29.96 4.43
N HIS A 405 4.36 29.80 3.51
CA HIS A 405 3.73 30.87 2.75
C HIS A 405 2.21 30.66 2.76
N GLN A 406 1.46 31.67 3.18
CA GLN A 406 0.01 31.60 3.29
C GLN A 406 -0.60 32.92 2.83
N ASP A 407 -1.46 32.89 1.82
CA ASP A 407 -2.25 34.04 1.43
C ASP A 407 -3.29 34.36 2.51
N LYS A 408 -3.36 35.62 2.95
CA LYS A 408 -4.30 36.04 4.00
C LYS A 408 -5.76 35.87 3.57
N ASN A 409 -6.05 36.03 2.29
CA ASN A 409 -7.40 35.92 1.74
C ASN A 409 -8.02 34.53 1.96
N MET A 410 -7.18 33.47 1.96
CA MET A 410 -7.60 32.09 2.19
C MET A 410 -8.07 31.84 3.63
N ILE A 411 -7.50 32.55 4.62
CA ILE A 411 -7.84 32.39 6.05
C ILE A 411 -8.73 33.50 6.60
N SER A 412 -8.91 34.60 5.87
CA SER A 412 -9.71 35.75 6.32
C SER A 412 -11.17 35.36 6.58
N GLY A 413 -11.66 35.72 7.77
CA GLY A 413 -12.99 35.38 8.28
C GLY A 413 -13.09 33.96 8.86
N THR A 414 -11.98 33.23 8.98
CA THR A 414 -11.93 31.88 9.55
C THR A 414 -11.35 31.87 10.96
N ILE A 415 -11.52 30.77 11.70
CA ILE A 415 -10.88 30.59 13.01
C ILE A 415 -9.34 30.58 12.93
N LEU A 416 -8.76 30.28 11.76
CA LEU A 416 -7.31 30.30 11.58
C LEU A 416 -6.76 31.72 11.63
N GLU A 417 -7.50 32.72 11.14
CA GLU A 417 -7.10 34.12 11.22
C GLU A 417 -6.90 34.58 12.66
N SER A 418 -7.81 34.20 13.57
CA SER A 418 -7.66 34.53 14.99
C SER A 418 -6.52 33.76 15.65
N LEU A 419 -6.29 32.51 15.27
CA LEU A 419 -5.16 31.70 15.73
C LEU A 419 -3.81 32.33 15.35
N PHE A 420 -3.66 32.84 14.13
CA PHE A 420 -2.44 33.52 13.69
C PHE A 420 -2.25 34.92 14.30
N ALA A 421 -3.32 35.53 14.81
CA ALA A 421 -3.26 36.79 15.53
C ALA A 421 -2.77 36.65 16.98
N PHE A 422 -2.71 35.43 17.55
CA PHE A 422 -2.21 35.26 18.92
C PHE A 422 -0.74 35.70 19.04
N PRO A 423 -0.38 36.50 20.07
CA PRO A 423 1.00 36.99 20.25
C PRO A 423 2.07 35.88 20.28
N MET A 424 1.71 34.70 20.79
CA MET A 424 2.63 33.56 20.84
C MET A 424 2.94 32.99 19.46
N VAL A 425 2.01 33.09 18.51
CA VAL A 425 2.14 32.59 17.14
C VAL A 425 2.72 33.66 16.23
N SER A 426 2.30 34.91 16.39
CA SER A 426 2.70 36.02 15.54
C SER A 426 4.20 36.29 15.55
N ARG A 427 4.91 35.98 16.64
CA ARG A 427 6.40 36.05 16.68
C ARG A 427 7.10 35.12 15.68
N PHE A 428 6.42 34.07 15.23
CA PHE A 428 6.94 33.12 14.25
C PHE A 428 6.61 33.52 12.81
N LEU A 429 5.81 34.58 12.61
CA LEU A 429 5.30 34.98 11.31
C LEU A 429 5.75 36.41 10.93
N GLN A 430 6.21 36.57 9.69
CA GLN A 430 6.29 37.86 9.02
C GLN A 430 4.96 38.10 8.28
N SER A 431 4.32 39.21 8.59
CA SER A 431 3.00 39.57 8.05
C SER A 431 3.16 40.76 7.09
N SER A 432 2.75 40.59 5.83
CA SER A 432 2.61 41.68 4.85
C SER A 432 1.13 41.99 4.61
N ASP A 433 0.78 42.94 3.74
CA ASP A 433 -0.63 43.23 3.43
C ASP A 433 -1.38 42.03 2.86
N GLN A 434 -0.69 41.16 2.11
CA GLN A 434 -1.31 40.06 1.36
C GLN A 434 -0.98 38.67 1.91
N THR A 435 0.17 38.50 2.57
CA THR A 435 0.70 37.16 2.89
C THR A 435 1.15 37.06 4.35
N LEU A 436 1.06 35.86 4.90
CA LEU A 436 1.78 35.43 6.10
C LEU A 436 2.93 34.52 5.68
N GLN A 437 4.13 34.79 6.17
CA GLN A 437 5.33 34.02 5.84
C GLN A 437 6.07 33.61 7.10
N SER A 438 6.73 32.46 7.08
CA SER A 438 7.69 32.07 8.11
C SER A 438 8.89 31.41 7.45
N LYS A 439 10.08 31.68 7.96
CA LYS A 439 11.30 30.96 7.59
C LYS A 439 12.03 30.58 8.86
N ILE A 440 12.02 29.29 9.18
CA ILE A 440 12.77 28.73 10.30
C ILE A 440 13.95 27.97 9.73
N THR A 441 15.15 28.22 10.25
CA THR A 441 16.36 27.49 9.87
C THR A 441 16.96 26.85 11.11
N LEU A 442 17.41 25.60 10.99
CA LEU A 442 18.15 24.86 12.01
C LEU A 442 19.59 24.73 11.54
N GLU A 443 20.53 25.23 12.34
CA GLU A 443 21.96 25.07 12.07
C GLU A 443 22.74 25.05 13.39
N ASN A 444 23.64 24.08 13.55
CA ASN A 444 24.45 23.91 14.76
C ASN A 444 23.63 23.88 16.07
N GLY A 445 22.45 23.26 16.04
CA GLY A 445 21.55 23.15 17.20
C GLY A 445 20.82 24.46 17.57
N LEU A 446 20.92 25.48 16.71
CA LEU A 446 20.26 26.78 16.88
C LEU A 446 19.14 26.94 15.85
N LEU A 447 17.97 27.38 16.32
CA LEU A 447 16.84 27.76 15.49
C LEU A 447 16.84 29.26 15.26
N THR A 448 16.92 29.67 14.00
CA THR A 448 16.77 31.07 13.60
C THR A 448 15.42 31.23 12.90
N ILE A 449 14.61 32.16 13.38
CA ILE A 449 13.23 32.37 12.93
C ILE A 449 13.18 33.74 12.26
N ASN A 450 12.81 33.80 10.99
CA ASN A 450 12.62 35.05 10.23
C ASN A 450 13.86 35.97 10.27
N ASP A 451 15.06 35.36 10.25
CA ASP A 451 16.37 36.02 10.36
C ASP A 451 16.55 36.85 11.67
N GLN A 452 15.79 36.52 12.73
CA GLN A 452 15.91 37.11 14.07
C GLN A 452 16.91 36.35 14.96
N GLU A 453 16.96 36.67 16.25
CA GLU A 453 17.87 36.03 17.21
C GLU A 453 17.68 34.50 17.27
N SER A 454 18.81 33.78 17.24
CA SER A 454 18.81 32.32 17.26
C SER A 454 18.57 31.77 18.66
N ILE A 455 17.72 30.75 18.78
CA ILE A 455 17.36 30.11 20.05
C ILE A 455 17.89 28.67 20.03
N SER A 456 18.51 28.22 21.13
CA SER A 456 18.89 26.81 21.28
C SER A 456 17.66 25.90 21.24
N VAL A 457 17.70 24.87 20.39
CA VAL A 457 16.63 23.86 20.29
C VAL A 457 16.35 23.23 21.65
N LEU A 458 17.41 22.90 22.41
CA LEU A 458 17.27 22.28 23.72
C LEU A 458 16.53 23.19 24.70
N ASN A 459 16.85 24.49 24.72
CA ASN A 459 16.16 25.45 25.58
C ASN A 459 14.67 25.56 25.22
N LEU A 460 14.34 25.48 23.92
CA LEU A 460 12.95 25.47 23.48
C LEU A 460 12.21 24.22 24.00
N PHE A 461 12.81 23.04 23.87
CA PHE A 461 12.24 21.79 24.39
C PHE A 461 12.07 21.82 25.92
N ASP A 462 13.09 22.24 26.66
CA ASP A 462 13.02 22.33 28.13
C ASP A 462 11.94 23.31 28.61
N SER A 463 11.67 24.38 27.83
CA SER A 463 10.62 25.35 28.14
C SER A 463 9.21 24.87 27.78
N ALA A 464 9.07 24.08 26.71
CA ALA A 464 7.79 23.57 26.22
C ALA A 464 7.34 22.33 26.99
N PHE A 465 8.30 21.53 27.46
CA PHE A 465 8.08 20.31 28.23
C PHE A 465 8.85 20.43 29.55
N PRO A 466 8.38 21.26 30.49
CA PRO A 466 9.02 21.37 31.80
C PRO A 466 9.09 19.97 32.40
N LYS A 467 10.31 19.52 32.75
CA LYS A 467 10.59 18.19 33.28
C LYS A 467 9.63 17.87 34.42
N THR A 468 8.55 17.16 34.13
CA THR A 468 7.85 16.38 35.13
C THR A 468 8.81 15.26 35.49
N ALA A 469 9.31 15.23 36.73
CA ALA A 469 10.16 14.17 37.29
C ALA A 469 9.71 12.77 36.79
N ASP A 470 10.54 11.85 36.31
CA ASP A 470 11.98 11.55 36.47
C ASP A 470 12.66 11.33 35.10
N PRO A 471 13.99 11.49 34.99
CA PRO A 471 14.74 11.10 33.80
C PRO A 471 14.92 9.57 33.75
N LEU A 472 14.61 9.00 32.58
CA LEU A 472 15.03 7.68 32.12
C LEU A 472 16.55 7.49 32.19
#